data_AF-A0A640QKY8-F1
#
_entry.id   AF-A0A640QKY8-F1
#
_cell.length_a   1.000
_cell.length_b   1.000
_cell.length_c   1.000
_cell.angle_alpha   90.00
_cell.angle_beta   90.00
_cell.angle_gamma   90.00
#
_symmetry.space_group_name_H-M   'P 1'
#
loop_
_entity.id
_entity.type
_entity.pdbx_description
1 polymer ?
#
loop_
_entity_poly.entity_id
_entity_poly.type
_entity_poly.pdbx_seq_one_letter_code
_entity_poly.pdbx_strand_id
1 'polypeptide(L)'
;MGKNEKRAKEIRVCDASILNVMSGALLVICYSFSLISTSIVAQNEIPPVKIAFIADIHLHAPEAAAARLPKNALPKDPVSHAPILLRSMRAQLGSTRLFNENIMVFKEALDDVVERNIKLVALPGDFTDDGQPVNILALKEILDEYRHKHGLRFFAINGNHDPVRPFTQPGGKRDFINREGAEISVMSPSHQECMSGKSDFCSELLKEWGYKEIAQSLSEHGFLPSPEDKLFETPFNTVDLEERHWQWCDTEEFCVDMPDMSYLVEPVKGLWLLAIDANVYRPKGSLKDKQFYGSSNAGYNALVKYKPKLLDWIKDVVVRAKKQNKKLVSFSHFPMAEFSDQQTQSIAELLGENSLQMSRQPSEDTTAVLAATGLKLHLGGHMHLFDVSQSSKHGLTNVQVPSLAAYQPGYSIVTINTEGHSLVETVIVREVKNFSKWFSIYEKEWGFLHRSQQATWDNSILSSKNHLDFTDQHLQQVVNGRYLDEWPSDLVEQLSSNTVKEIVDLCHCAPSVKSMENSSELNATNLVIDFYRARNAGSFAHLALPSNFYDQLSLCLKSQFPQSTSQTLDDSDALKKALVLITNTILSSREDKAAVSLVL
;
A
#
# COMPACT_ATOMS: atom_id res chain seq x y z
N MET A 1 -67.38 -10.95 -65.94
CA MET A 1 -66.00 -10.84 -66.47
C MET A 1 -65.04 -11.15 -65.32
N GLY A 2 -64.31 -12.25 -65.23
CA GLY A 2 -64.22 -13.47 -66.03
C GLY A 2 -63.43 -14.56 -65.29
N LYS A 3 -63.79 -15.83 -65.60
CA LYS A 3 -63.04 -17.11 -65.52
C LYS A 3 -62.60 -17.64 -64.13
N ASN A 4 -63.19 -18.75 -63.66
CA ASN A 4 -62.82 -20.18 -63.88
C ASN A 4 -61.44 -20.53 -63.27
N GLU A 5 -61.20 -21.59 -62.48
CA GLU A 5 -61.78 -22.94 -62.46
C GLU A 5 -61.29 -23.77 -61.22
N LYS A 6 -62.16 -24.66 -60.72
CA LYS A 6 -61.96 -26.07 -60.23
C LYS A 6 -60.98 -26.41 -59.08
N ARG A 7 -61.47 -26.95 -57.94
CA ARG A 7 -61.69 -28.41 -57.57
C ARG A 7 -60.38 -29.18 -57.38
N ALA A 8 -60.15 -30.09 -56.43
CA ALA A 8 -60.84 -30.77 -55.31
C ALA A 8 -59.69 -31.44 -54.48
N LYS A 9 -59.82 -31.93 -53.24
CA LYS A 9 -60.56 -33.14 -52.85
C LYS A 9 -60.37 -33.38 -51.34
N GLU A 10 -61.46 -33.71 -50.65
CA GLU A 10 -61.48 -34.31 -49.30
C GLU A 10 -61.03 -35.78 -49.34
N ILE A 11 -60.44 -36.26 -48.24
CA ILE A 11 -60.68 -37.61 -47.71
C ILE A 11 -60.66 -37.54 -46.16
N ARG A 12 -61.75 -38.00 -45.54
CA ARG A 12 -61.87 -38.33 -44.11
C ARG A 12 -61.44 -39.79 -43.87
N VAL A 13 -61.17 -40.09 -42.59
CA VAL A 13 -61.59 -41.28 -41.81
C VAL A 13 -60.41 -41.90 -41.04
N CYS A 14 -60.49 -41.87 -39.70
CA CYS A 14 -60.60 -43.06 -38.84
C CYS A 14 -60.69 -42.64 -37.36
N ASP A 15 -61.86 -42.90 -36.77
CA ASP A 15 -62.02 -43.18 -35.34
C ASP A 15 -61.44 -44.57 -35.04
N ALA A 16 -60.75 -44.71 -33.91
CA ALA A 16 -60.82 -45.89 -33.06
C ALA A 16 -60.11 -45.61 -31.73
N SER A 17 -60.92 -45.29 -30.72
CA SER A 17 -60.71 -45.68 -29.34
C SER A 17 -60.14 -47.10 -29.21
N ILE A 18 -59.18 -47.31 -28.30
CA ILE A 18 -59.27 -48.25 -27.17
C ILE A 18 -57.90 -48.41 -26.46
N LEU A 19 -57.95 -48.33 -25.13
CA LEU A 19 -57.06 -48.89 -24.09
C LEU A 19 -55.88 -48.06 -23.51
N ASN A 20 -56.09 -47.77 -22.21
CA ASN A 20 -55.15 -47.92 -21.09
C ASN A 20 -54.14 -46.81 -20.77
N VAL A 21 -54.59 -45.90 -19.90
CA VAL A 21 -54.15 -45.81 -18.48
C VAL A 21 -52.77 -46.40 -18.22
N MET A 22 -51.70 -45.74 -18.66
CA MET A 22 -50.35 -45.85 -18.09
C MET A 22 -49.45 -44.77 -18.70
N SER A 23 -49.75 -43.49 -18.46
CA SER A 23 -48.83 -42.41 -18.87
C SER A 23 -48.79 -41.19 -17.96
N GLY A 24 -49.74 -41.02 -17.03
CA GLY A 24 -49.65 -39.96 -16.03
C GLY A 24 -48.59 -40.21 -14.96
N ALA A 25 -48.51 -41.45 -14.45
CA ALA A 25 -47.59 -41.78 -13.35
C ALA A 25 -46.12 -41.82 -13.81
N LEU A 26 -45.83 -42.30 -15.02
CA LEU A 26 -44.45 -42.37 -15.54
C LEU A 26 -43.90 -40.99 -15.91
N LEU A 27 -44.75 -40.06 -16.39
CA LEU A 27 -44.32 -38.70 -16.71
C LEU A 27 -44.08 -37.87 -15.44
N VAL A 28 -44.89 -38.07 -14.39
CA VAL A 28 -44.67 -37.43 -13.08
C VAL A 28 -43.43 -38.02 -12.39
N ILE A 29 -43.17 -39.32 -12.52
CA ILE A 29 -41.94 -39.95 -12.01
C ILE A 29 -40.70 -39.47 -12.79
N CYS A 30 -40.76 -39.30 -14.12
CA CYS A 30 -39.65 -38.73 -14.89
C CYS A 30 -39.42 -37.24 -14.62
N TYR A 31 -40.48 -36.45 -14.37
CA TYR A 31 -40.35 -35.04 -13.97
C TYR A 31 -39.83 -34.90 -12.54
N SER A 32 -40.25 -35.77 -11.62
CA SER A 32 -39.73 -35.78 -10.25
C SER A 32 -38.30 -36.34 -10.21
N PHE A 33 -37.93 -37.33 -11.01
CA PHE A 33 -36.52 -37.73 -11.16
C PHE A 33 -35.67 -36.67 -11.87
N SER A 34 -36.22 -35.88 -12.81
CA SER A 34 -35.47 -34.77 -13.43
C SER A 34 -35.29 -33.58 -12.48
N LEU A 35 -36.28 -33.28 -11.62
CA LEU A 35 -36.17 -32.28 -10.55
C LEU A 35 -35.30 -32.76 -9.37
N ILE A 36 -35.27 -34.06 -9.09
CA ILE A 36 -34.35 -34.65 -8.10
C ILE A 36 -32.93 -34.73 -8.67
N SER A 37 -32.74 -34.94 -9.98
CA SER A 37 -31.41 -35.02 -10.61
C SER A 37 -30.75 -33.65 -10.82
N THR A 38 -31.51 -32.56 -10.98
CA THR A 38 -30.94 -31.20 -11.00
C THR A 38 -30.68 -30.62 -9.61
N SER A 39 -31.24 -31.23 -8.55
CA SER A 39 -31.00 -30.83 -7.16
C SER A 39 -29.78 -31.50 -6.53
N ILE A 40 -29.15 -32.48 -7.20
CA ILE A 40 -28.03 -33.28 -6.66
C ILE A 40 -26.65 -32.79 -7.15
N VAL A 41 -26.58 -31.78 -8.02
CA VAL A 41 -25.31 -31.12 -8.42
C VAL A 41 -25.35 -29.60 -8.26
N ALA A 42 -26.15 -29.10 -7.32
CA ALA A 42 -25.71 -27.91 -6.58
C ALA A 42 -24.75 -28.43 -5.51
N GLN A 43 -23.49 -28.68 -5.89
CA GLN A 43 -22.45 -28.74 -4.87
C GLN A 43 -22.60 -27.46 -4.06
N ASN A 44 -22.80 -27.59 -2.75
CA ASN A 44 -22.63 -26.49 -1.81
C ASN A 44 -21.15 -26.08 -1.90
N GLU A 45 -20.78 -25.36 -2.96
CA GLU A 45 -19.48 -24.72 -3.06
C GLU A 45 -19.44 -23.70 -1.92
N ILE A 46 -18.66 -24.02 -0.90
CA ILE A 46 -18.39 -23.10 0.20
C ILE A 46 -17.77 -21.87 -0.47
N PRO A 47 -18.40 -20.68 -0.35
CA PRO A 47 -17.93 -19.50 -1.05
C PRO A 47 -16.50 -19.19 -0.61
N PRO A 48 -15.64 -18.73 -1.54
CA PRO A 48 -14.26 -18.42 -1.20
C PRO A 48 -14.20 -17.31 -0.15
N VAL A 49 -13.25 -17.42 0.77
CA VAL A 49 -13.00 -16.39 1.79
C VAL A 49 -12.23 -15.25 1.16
N LYS A 50 -12.63 -14.01 1.46
CA LYS A 50 -11.94 -12.79 1.02
C LYS A 50 -11.40 -12.01 2.19
N ILE A 51 -10.18 -11.50 2.06
CA ILE A 51 -9.52 -10.62 3.03
C ILE A 51 -9.03 -9.39 2.28
N ALA A 52 -9.36 -8.20 2.75
CA ALA A 52 -8.77 -6.95 2.26
C ALA A 52 -7.52 -6.61 3.08
N PHE A 53 -6.47 -6.09 2.43
CA PHE A 53 -5.23 -5.63 3.04
C PHE A 53 -5.06 -4.15 2.70
N ILE A 54 -5.13 -3.29 3.72
CA ILE A 54 -5.05 -1.83 3.57
C ILE A 54 -3.81 -1.34 4.33
N ALA A 55 -2.76 -0.99 3.60
CA ALA A 55 -1.47 -0.59 4.14
C ALA A 55 -1.29 0.93 4.15
N ASP A 56 -0.41 1.43 5.02
CA ASP A 56 0.13 2.79 4.97
C ASP A 56 -0.97 3.85 4.81
N ILE A 57 -1.98 3.78 5.68
CA ILE A 57 -3.08 4.73 5.70
C ILE A 57 -2.55 6.10 6.09
N HIS A 58 -1.59 6.16 7.02
CA HIS A 58 -1.03 7.41 7.54
C HIS A 58 -2.12 8.39 7.99
N LEU A 59 -3.10 7.88 8.74
CA LEU A 59 -4.28 8.65 9.12
C LEU A 59 -3.87 9.86 9.97
N HIS A 60 -4.30 11.03 9.53
CA HIS A 60 -4.31 12.27 10.29
C HIS A 60 -5.77 12.69 10.47
N ALA A 61 -6.13 13.18 11.66
CA ALA A 61 -7.49 13.61 11.99
C ALA A 61 -7.54 15.13 12.27
N PRO A 62 -7.68 15.99 11.23
CA PRO A 62 -7.47 17.44 11.37
C PRO A 62 -8.39 18.15 12.37
N GLU A 63 -9.69 17.80 12.40
CA GLU A 63 -10.65 18.38 13.34
C GLU A 63 -10.34 17.97 14.79
N ALA A 64 -10.08 16.68 15.01
CA ALA A 64 -9.76 16.15 16.34
C ALA A 64 -8.43 16.72 16.85
N ALA A 65 -7.41 16.85 15.98
CA ALA A 65 -6.10 17.41 16.31
C ALA A 65 -6.19 18.89 16.74
N ALA A 66 -7.18 19.63 16.23
CA ALA A 66 -7.43 21.02 16.58
C ALA A 66 -8.20 21.23 17.90
N ALA A 67 -8.79 20.17 18.48
CA ALA A 67 -9.79 20.31 19.55
C ALA A 67 -9.32 21.08 20.79
N ARG A 68 -8.02 21.04 21.10
CA ARG A 68 -7.40 21.69 22.28
C ARG A 68 -6.56 22.93 21.94
N LEU A 69 -6.61 23.39 20.70
CA LEU A 69 -5.82 24.53 20.23
C LEU A 69 -6.66 25.81 20.14
N PRO A 70 -6.04 27.00 20.14
CA PRO A 70 -6.77 28.26 20.00
C PRO A 70 -7.53 28.36 18.68
N LYS A 71 -8.87 28.24 18.74
CA LYS A 71 -9.75 28.22 17.55
C LYS A 71 -9.56 29.41 16.62
N ASN A 72 -9.20 30.56 17.17
CA ASN A 72 -8.99 31.80 16.41
C ASN A 72 -7.67 31.86 15.65
N ALA A 73 -6.75 30.92 15.89
CA ALA A 73 -5.47 30.82 15.18
C ALA A 73 -5.50 29.81 14.03
N LEU A 74 -6.48 28.90 14.03
CA LEU A 74 -6.55 27.80 13.07
C LEU A 74 -7.52 28.09 11.91
N PRO A 75 -7.26 27.51 10.72
CA PRO A 75 -8.25 27.50 9.65
C PRO A 75 -9.51 26.75 10.10
N LYS A 76 -10.61 26.95 9.37
CA LYS A 76 -11.88 26.26 9.60
C LYS A 76 -12.18 25.33 8.45
N ASP A 77 -12.72 24.16 8.76
CA ASP A 77 -13.27 23.27 7.75
C ASP A 77 -14.39 23.99 6.97
N PRO A 78 -14.38 23.95 5.63
CA PRO A 78 -15.39 24.64 4.83
C PRO A 78 -16.82 24.11 5.01
N VAL A 79 -16.98 22.86 5.46
CA VAL A 79 -18.28 22.20 5.62
C VAL A 79 -18.72 22.23 7.07
N SER A 80 -17.92 21.72 8.01
CA SER A 80 -18.29 21.64 9.42
C SER A 80 -18.12 22.96 10.17
N HIS A 81 -17.34 23.90 9.62
CA HIS A 81 -16.90 25.13 10.26
C HIS A 81 -16.11 24.94 11.58
N ALA A 82 -15.75 23.70 11.90
CA ALA A 82 -14.89 23.38 13.03
C ALA A 82 -13.46 23.87 12.75
N PRO A 83 -12.68 24.26 13.78
CA PRO A 83 -11.25 24.49 13.62
C PRO A 83 -10.57 23.20 13.18
N ILE A 84 -9.59 23.30 12.29
CA ILE A 84 -8.81 22.16 11.81
C ILE A 84 -7.31 22.43 11.87
N LEU A 85 -6.54 21.37 12.10
CA LEU A 85 -5.08 21.40 12.10
C LEU A 85 -4.58 20.58 10.91
N LEU A 86 -4.27 21.25 9.80
CA LEU A 86 -3.75 20.61 8.59
C LEU A 86 -2.23 20.75 8.53
N ARG A 87 -1.54 19.73 8.01
CA ARG A 87 -0.14 19.89 7.56
C ARG A 87 -0.11 20.81 6.34
N SER A 88 0.96 21.59 6.18
CA SER A 88 1.13 22.47 5.02
C SER A 88 1.20 21.70 3.72
N MET A 89 0.73 22.29 2.62
CA MET A 89 0.94 21.75 1.29
C MET A 89 2.44 21.68 0.99
N ARG A 90 3.23 22.66 1.43
CA ARG A 90 4.70 22.58 1.40
C ARG A 90 5.23 21.33 2.10
N ALA A 91 4.69 20.96 3.26
CA ALA A 91 5.06 19.72 3.94
C ALA A 91 4.60 18.48 3.17
N GLN A 92 3.37 18.48 2.62
CA GLN A 92 2.89 17.38 1.78
C GLN A 92 3.83 17.15 0.60
N LEU A 93 4.26 18.21 -0.08
CA LEU A 93 5.16 18.16 -1.24
C LEU A 93 6.62 17.82 -0.89
N GLY A 94 7.05 18.06 0.36
CA GLY A 94 8.35 17.59 0.86
C GLY A 94 8.36 16.11 1.27
N SER A 95 7.20 15.46 1.26
CA SER A 95 6.98 14.10 1.77
C SER A 95 6.64 13.13 0.64
N THR A 96 7.01 11.86 0.82
CA THR A 96 6.62 10.77 -0.09
C THR A 96 5.16 10.33 0.09
N ARG A 97 4.41 11.03 0.98
CA ARG A 97 3.01 10.80 1.28
C ARG A 97 2.28 12.11 1.52
N LEU A 98 1.01 12.15 1.12
CA LEU A 98 0.02 13.11 1.59
C LEU A 98 -0.25 12.88 3.09
N PHE A 99 -0.67 13.94 3.79
CA PHE A 99 -0.95 13.87 5.22
C PHE A 99 -2.44 14.06 5.51
N ASN A 100 -3.10 14.98 4.83
CA ASN A 100 -4.41 15.47 5.26
C ASN A 100 -5.55 14.63 4.71
N GLU A 101 -5.56 14.36 3.40
CA GLU A 101 -6.69 13.74 2.69
C GLU A 101 -6.92 12.26 3.05
N ASN A 102 -5.92 11.61 3.64
CA ASN A 102 -5.87 10.16 3.91
C ASN A 102 -7.10 9.64 4.68
N ILE A 103 -7.68 10.42 5.60
CA ILE A 103 -8.90 10.04 6.31
C ILE A 103 -10.12 9.85 5.39
N MET A 104 -10.18 10.61 4.28
CA MET A 104 -11.24 10.49 3.28
C MET A 104 -10.99 9.28 2.39
N VAL A 105 -9.74 9.06 1.96
CA VAL A 105 -9.34 7.89 1.17
C VAL A 105 -9.62 6.59 1.94
N PHE A 106 -9.31 6.57 3.23
CA PHE A 106 -9.52 5.40 4.08
C PHE A 106 -11.00 5.01 4.18
N LYS A 107 -11.89 5.98 4.34
CA LYS A 107 -13.33 5.72 4.39
C LYS A 107 -13.86 5.20 3.05
N GLU A 108 -13.42 5.77 1.93
CA GLU A 108 -13.84 5.27 0.59
C GLU A 108 -13.29 3.87 0.32
N ALA A 109 -12.08 3.55 0.77
CA ALA A 109 -11.54 2.18 0.68
C ALA A 109 -12.37 1.19 1.52
N LEU A 110 -12.76 1.56 2.74
CA LEU A 110 -13.62 0.73 3.59
C LEU A 110 -15.04 0.57 3.01
N ASP A 111 -15.60 1.63 2.41
CA ASP A 111 -16.89 1.57 1.72
C ASP A 111 -16.83 0.58 0.54
N ASP A 112 -15.79 0.66 -0.30
CA ASP A 112 -15.59 -0.27 -1.42
C ASP A 112 -15.37 -1.72 -0.92
N VAL A 113 -14.66 -1.92 0.20
CA VAL A 113 -14.53 -3.25 0.86
C VAL A 113 -15.91 -3.80 1.28
N VAL A 114 -16.77 -2.95 1.84
CA VAL A 114 -18.15 -3.32 2.22
C VAL A 114 -18.97 -3.66 0.98
N GLU A 115 -18.92 -2.85 -0.07
CA GLU A 115 -19.64 -3.08 -1.34
C GLU A 115 -19.22 -4.39 -2.01
N ARG A 116 -17.94 -4.79 -1.86
CA ARG A 116 -17.41 -6.08 -2.33
C ARG A 116 -17.78 -7.28 -1.46
N ASN A 117 -18.57 -7.07 -0.40
CA ASN A 117 -18.98 -8.08 0.57
C ASN A 117 -17.79 -8.76 1.29
N ILE A 118 -16.71 -8.02 1.52
CA ILE A 118 -15.56 -8.51 2.29
C ILE A 118 -15.81 -8.22 3.77
N LYS A 119 -15.49 -9.17 4.65
CA LYS A 119 -15.68 -9.03 6.12
C LYS A 119 -14.37 -9.02 6.91
N LEU A 120 -13.28 -9.52 6.34
CA LEU A 120 -11.98 -9.57 7.01
C LEU A 120 -11.08 -8.49 6.40
N VAL A 121 -10.51 -7.64 7.24
CA VAL A 121 -9.60 -6.55 6.83
C VAL A 121 -8.33 -6.61 7.67
N ALA A 122 -7.18 -6.72 7.03
CA ALA A 122 -5.87 -6.68 7.66
C ALA A 122 -5.19 -5.32 7.40
N LEU A 123 -4.52 -4.79 8.41
CA LEU A 123 -3.82 -3.50 8.36
C LEU A 123 -2.31 -3.74 8.56
N PRO A 124 -1.51 -3.94 7.48
CA PRO A 124 -0.06 -4.14 7.53
C PRO A 124 0.72 -2.84 7.84
N GLY A 125 0.44 -2.25 9.00
CA GLY A 125 1.20 -1.13 9.56
C GLY A 125 0.99 0.23 8.89
N ASP A 126 1.53 1.23 9.57
CA ASP A 126 1.45 2.65 9.25
C ASP A 126 0.01 3.11 9.04
N PHE A 127 -0.85 2.70 9.97
CA PHE A 127 -2.25 3.12 9.96
C PHE A 127 -2.42 4.57 10.45
N THR A 128 -1.42 5.14 11.15
CA THR A 128 -1.38 6.55 11.58
C THR A 128 -0.10 7.28 11.16
N ASP A 129 -0.13 8.62 11.16
CA ASP A 129 1.00 9.48 10.75
C ASP A 129 2.28 9.30 11.58
N ASP A 130 2.20 9.29 12.93
CA ASP A 130 3.33 9.04 13.86
C ASP A 130 2.84 8.55 15.24
N GLY A 131 1.81 7.69 15.27
CA GLY A 131 1.27 7.15 16.52
C GLY A 131 0.68 8.19 17.45
N GLN A 132 0.31 9.35 16.94
CA GLN A 132 -0.20 10.41 17.80
C GLN A 132 -1.53 9.97 18.43
N PRO A 133 -1.77 10.24 19.72
CA PRO A 133 -2.99 9.82 20.42
C PRO A 133 -4.27 10.16 19.64
N VAL A 134 -4.30 11.35 19.06
CA VAL A 134 -5.47 11.82 18.31
C VAL A 134 -5.76 10.99 17.06
N ASN A 135 -4.71 10.57 16.37
CA ASN A 135 -4.82 9.80 15.14
C ASN A 135 -5.17 8.33 15.46
N ILE A 136 -4.60 7.77 16.52
CA ILE A 136 -4.92 6.42 17.00
C ILE A 136 -6.38 6.32 17.45
N LEU A 137 -6.87 7.30 18.21
CA LEU A 137 -8.25 7.33 18.67
C LEU A 137 -9.23 7.56 17.52
N ALA A 138 -8.92 8.46 16.57
CA ALA A 138 -9.75 8.66 15.39
C ALA A 138 -9.81 7.41 14.50
N LEU A 139 -8.68 6.71 14.32
CA LEU A 139 -8.65 5.42 13.65
C LEU A 139 -9.55 4.42 14.37
N LYS A 140 -9.41 4.28 15.70
CA LYS A 140 -10.24 3.37 16.51
C LYS A 140 -11.74 3.65 16.31
N GLU A 141 -12.15 4.92 16.33
CA GLU A 141 -13.54 5.31 16.12
C GLU A 141 -14.06 4.88 14.73
N ILE A 142 -13.26 5.07 13.68
CA ILE A 142 -13.62 4.62 12.32
C ILE A 142 -13.71 3.09 12.28
N LEU A 143 -12.74 2.37 12.82
CA LEU A 143 -12.75 0.91 12.83
C LEU A 143 -13.96 0.34 13.62
N ASP A 144 -14.27 0.92 14.78
CA ASP A 144 -15.44 0.55 15.58
C ASP A 144 -16.74 0.82 14.79
N GLU A 145 -16.86 1.96 14.10
CA GLU A 145 -18.02 2.28 13.27
C GLU A 145 -18.27 1.20 12.22
N TYR A 146 -17.25 0.84 11.42
CA TYR A 146 -17.39 -0.17 10.37
C TYR A 146 -17.58 -1.58 10.93
N ARG A 147 -17.00 -1.89 12.09
CA ARG A 147 -17.28 -3.15 12.81
C ARG A 147 -18.75 -3.25 13.19
N HIS A 148 -19.30 -2.21 13.83
CA HIS A 148 -20.68 -2.24 14.32
C HIS A 148 -21.72 -2.15 13.20
N LYS A 149 -21.48 -1.31 12.18
CA LYS A 149 -22.44 -1.05 11.11
C LYS A 149 -22.41 -2.09 10.00
N HIS A 150 -21.23 -2.61 9.68
CA HIS A 150 -21.02 -3.48 8.52
C HIS A 150 -20.51 -4.88 8.88
N GLY A 151 -20.18 -5.14 10.16
CA GLY A 151 -19.67 -6.44 10.60
C GLY A 151 -18.26 -6.71 10.09
N LEU A 152 -17.46 -5.66 9.82
CA LEU A 152 -16.05 -5.84 9.48
C LEU A 152 -15.26 -6.29 10.70
N ARG A 153 -14.25 -7.13 10.47
CA ARG A 153 -13.28 -7.59 11.47
C ARG A 153 -11.90 -7.15 11.04
N PHE A 154 -11.19 -6.49 11.95
CA PHE A 154 -9.90 -5.88 11.68
C PHE A 154 -8.75 -6.65 12.34
N PHE A 155 -7.64 -6.78 11.62
CA PHE A 155 -6.43 -7.46 12.04
C PHE A 155 -5.21 -6.56 11.79
N ALA A 156 -4.88 -5.72 12.76
CA ALA A 156 -3.80 -4.75 12.67
C ALA A 156 -2.46 -5.31 13.18
N ILE A 157 -1.39 -4.87 12.54
CA ILE A 157 -0.01 -5.04 13.03
C ILE A 157 0.72 -3.72 12.84
N ASN A 158 1.65 -3.38 13.74
CA ASN A 158 2.30 -2.08 13.75
C ASN A 158 3.29 -1.90 12.58
N GLY A 159 3.31 -0.70 12.01
CA GLY A 159 4.39 -0.19 11.16
C GLY A 159 5.34 0.73 11.92
N ASN A 160 6.26 1.40 11.22
CA ASN A 160 7.26 2.26 11.86
C ASN A 160 6.77 3.68 12.14
N HIS A 161 5.61 4.08 11.64
CA HIS A 161 4.90 5.31 11.96
C HIS A 161 3.74 5.09 12.93
N ASP A 162 3.42 3.84 13.28
CA ASP A 162 2.51 3.57 14.40
C ASP A 162 3.27 3.86 15.71
N PRO A 163 4.08 2.96 16.30
CA PRO A 163 5.12 3.42 17.21
C PRO A 163 6.33 3.92 16.41
N VAL A 164 6.54 5.23 16.35
CA VAL A 164 7.82 5.77 15.84
C VAL A 164 9.00 5.37 16.72
N ARG A 165 8.75 5.08 18.00
CA ARG A 165 9.69 4.54 18.99
C ARG A 165 8.97 3.51 19.87
N PRO A 166 9.70 2.60 20.54
CA PRO A 166 9.06 1.50 21.26
C PRO A 166 8.27 1.99 22.48
N PHE A 167 8.67 3.12 23.06
CA PHE A 167 8.05 3.72 24.24
C PHE A 167 7.60 5.15 23.94
N THR A 168 6.52 5.58 24.59
CA THR A 168 5.97 6.92 24.44
C THR A 168 7.01 7.98 24.76
N GLN A 169 7.10 8.98 23.87
CA GLN A 169 8.02 10.09 24.01
C GLN A 169 7.37 11.41 23.60
N PRO A 170 7.95 12.56 24.01
CA PRO A 170 7.52 13.85 23.49
C PRO A 170 7.67 13.89 21.96
N GLY A 171 6.64 14.40 21.29
CA GLY A 171 6.59 14.57 19.83
C GLY A 171 6.00 15.92 19.43
N GLY A 172 5.80 16.10 18.12
CA GLY A 172 5.17 17.28 17.52
C GLY A 172 5.64 17.56 16.10
N LYS A 173 5.09 18.59 15.46
CA LYS A 173 5.46 19.03 14.10
C LYS A 173 5.55 20.55 14.02
N ARG A 174 6.29 21.06 13.03
CA ARG A 174 6.55 22.50 12.82
C ARG A 174 5.81 23.12 11.63
N ASP A 175 5.06 22.30 10.92
CA ASP A 175 4.59 22.56 9.56
C ASP A 175 3.06 22.35 9.46
N PHE A 176 2.32 22.77 10.49
CA PHE A 176 0.87 22.90 10.41
C PHE A 176 0.47 24.27 9.87
N ILE A 177 -0.68 24.41 9.20
CA ILE A 177 -1.14 25.69 8.65
C ILE A 177 -2.01 26.44 9.67
N ASN A 178 -1.72 27.73 9.89
CA ASN A 178 -2.61 28.65 10.61
C ASN A 178 -3.63 29.33 9.69
N ARG A 179 -4.58 30.09 10.23
CA ARG A 179 -5.65 30.70 9.43
C ARG A 179 -5.16 31.71 8.38
N GLU A 180 -3.98 32.30 8.57
CA GLU A 180 -3.33 33.24 7.66
C GLU A 180 -2.57 32.54 6.52
N GLY A 181 -2.40 31.22 6.57
CA GLY A 181 -1.61 30.44 5.63
C GLY A 181 -0.14 30.27 6.02
N ALA A 182 0.28 30.74 7.21
CA ALA A 182 1.64 30.52 7.69
C ALA A 182 1.77 29.16 8.37
N GLU A 183 2.95 28.56 8.27
CA GLU A 183 3.28 27.38 9.07
C GLU A 183 3.43 27.76 10.55
N ILE A 184 2.91 26.89 11.42
CA ILE A 184 2.98 26.95 12.88
C ILE A 184 3.41 25.60 13.42
N SER A 185 4.07 25.65 14.56
CA SER A 185 4.48 24.48 15.32
C SER A 185 3.48 24.10 16.40
N VAL A 186 3.21 22.81 16.49
CA VAL A 186 2.42 22.22 17.57
C VAL A 186 3.21 21.06 18.17
N MET A 187 3.60 21.21 19.43
CA MET A 187 4.46 20.26 20.14
C MET A 187 3.75 19.70 21.37
N SER A 188 4.10 18.49 21.80
CA SER A 188 3.64 17.99 23.10
C SER A 188 4.23 18.83 24.26
N PRO A 189 3.51 19.00 25.38
CA PRO A 189 3.98 19.80 26.53
C PRO A 189 5.37 19.45 27.04
N SER A 190 5.72 18.17 27.05
CA SER A 190 7.04 17.69 27.49
C SER A 190 8.14 17.84 26.42
N HIS A 191 7.82 18.32 25.23
CA HIS A 191 8.81 18.55 24.18
C HIS A 191 9.60 19.83 24.46
N GLN A 192 10.91 19.82 24.15
CA GLN A 192 11.81 20.93 24.49
C GLN A 192 11.35 22.29 23.93
N GLU A 193 10.80 22.32 22.72
CA GLU A 193 10.28 23.55 22.12
C GLU A 193 9.03 24.09 22.81
N CYS A 194 8.15 23.22 23.32
CA CYS A 194 7.03 23.67 24.14
C CYS A 194 7.53 24.20 25.48
N MET A 195 8.38 23.44 26.18
CA MET A 195 8.90 23.82 27.50
C MET A 195 9.69 25.14 27.47
N SER A 196 10.39 25.42 26.37
CA SER A 196 11.16 26.67 26.19
C SER A 196 10.35 27.83 25.61
N GLY A 197 9.06 27.65 25.34
CA GLY A 197 8.19 28.67 24.72
C GLY A 197 8.55 29.01 23.27
N LYS A 198 9.27 28.11 22.58
CA LYS A 198 9.64 28.26 21.16
C LYS A 198 8.57 27.72 20.20
N SER A 199 7.72 26.82 20.68
CA SER A 199 6.59 26.32 19.90
C SER A 199 5.43 27.30 19.95
N ASP A 200 4.71 27.47 18.83
CA ASP A 200 3.54 28.35 18.74
C ASP A 200 2.40 27.85 19.65
N PHE A 201 2.16 26.53 19.64
CA PHE A 201 1.17 25.91 20.52
C PHE A 201 1.65 24.58 21.08
N CYS A 202 1.05 24.18 22.20
CA CYS A 202 1.34 22.87 22.81
C CYS A 202 0.08 22.01 22.94
N SER A 203 0.19 20.72 22.61
CA SER A 203 -0.90 19.76 22.72
C SER A 203 -0.40 18.34 23.01
N GLU A 204 -0.89 17.75 24.11
CA GLU A 204 -0.68 16.32 24.43
C GLU A 204 -1.17 15.38 23.34
N LEU A 205 -2.05 15.85 22.45
CA LEU A 205 -2.57 15.06 21.35
C LEU A 205 -1.51 14.73 20.29
N LEU A 206 -0.38 15.45 20.26
CA LEU A 206 0.69 15.26 19.28
C LEU A 206 1.98 14.65 19.87
N LYS A 207 1.91 14.06 21.06
CA LYS A 207 2.98 13.17 21.51
C LYS A 207 3.04 11.93 20.62
N GLU A 208 4.16 11.23 20.68
CA GLU A 208 4.36 9.99 19.93
C GLU A 208 4.14 8.82 20.89
N TRP A 209 3.04 8.07 20.72
CA TRP A 209 2.80 6.89 21.55
C TRP A 209 3.72 5.73 21.20
N GLY A 210 4.08 4.95 22.22
CA GLY A 210 4.77 3.67 22.06
C GLY A 210 3.81 2.51 21.90
N TYR A 211 4.35 1.29 21.92
CA TYR A 211 3.57 0.06 21.75
C TYR A 211 2.42 -0.07 22.73
N LYS A 212 2.67 0.24 24.01
CA LYS A 212 1.73 0.01 25.10
C LYS A 212 0.40 0.71 24.81
N GLU A 213 0.44 2.01 24.57
CA GLU A 213 -0.75 2.83 24.37
C GLU A 213 -1.46 2.50 23.06
N ILE A 214 -0.69 2.22 21.99
CA ILE A 214 -1.24 1.84 20.68
C ILE A 214 -1.97 0.49 20.75
N ALA A 215 -1.29 -0.55 21.25
CA ALA A 215 -1.85 -1.90 21.33
C ALA A 215 -3.04 -1.98 22.28
N GLN A 216 -3.03 -1.23 23.38
CA GLN A 216 -4.17 -1.12 24.29
C GLN A 216 -5.37 -0.43 23.60
N SER A 217 -5.14 0.70 22.92
CA SER A 217 -6.20 1.48 22.27
C SER A 217 -6.87 0.73 21.11
N LEU A 218 -6.10 -0.06 20.38
CA LEU A 218 -6.55 -0.85 19.23
C LEU A 218 -6.72 -2.34 19.56
N SER A 219 -6.85 -2.70 20.83
CA SER A 219 -6.87 -4.09 21.31
C SER A 219 -7.90 -4.98 20.58
N GLU A 220 -9.11 -4.49 20.35
CA GLU A 220 -10.18 -5.20 19.63
C GLU A 220 -10.00 -5.28 18.10
N HIS A 221 -8.93 -4.72 17.56
CA HIS A 221 -8.65 -4.62 16.12
C HIS A 221 -7.44 -5.44 15.68
N GLY A 222 -7.08 -6.48 16.45
CA GLY A 222 -6.03 -7.44 16.09
C GLY A 222 -5.17 -7.87 17.27
N PHE A 223 -4.84 -6.95 18.19
CA PHE A 223 -3.87 -7.23 19.26
C PHE A 223 -4.41 -8.17 20.35
N LEU A 224 -5.72 -8.25 20.56
CA LEU A 224 -6.38 -9.22 21.45
C LEU A 224 -7.36 -10.12 20.67
N PRO A 225 -7.62 -11.34 21.17
CA PRO A 225 -8.58 -12.24 20.55
C PRO A 225 -10.02 -11.70 20.60
N SER A 226 -10.77 -11.95 19.55
CA SER A 226 -12.24 -11.86 19.54
C SER A 226 -12.87 -13.19 19.99
N PRO A 227 -14.06 -13.18 20.63
CA PRO A 227 -14.83 -14.39 20.89
C PRO A 227 -15.17 -15.22 19.64
N GLU A 228 -15.12 -14.61 18.46
CA GLU A 228 -15.35 -15.28 17.18
C GLU A 228 -14.12 -16.06 16.66
N ASP A 229 -12.95 -15.81 17.22
CA ASP A 229 -11.71 -16.47 16.80
C ASP A 229 -11.69 -17.93 17.24
N LYS A 230 -11.30 -18.80 16.30
CA LYS A 230 -11.16 -20.25 16.56
C LYS A 230 -9.81 -20.58 17.18
N LEU A 231 -8.84 -19.72 16.95
CA LEU A 231 -7.48 -19.77 17.47
C LEU A 231 -6.99 -18.34 17.58
N PHE A 232 -6.31 -18.04 18.68
CA PHE A 232 -5.48 -16.88 18.82
C PHE A 232 -4.26 -17.28 19.66
N GLU A 233 -3.07 -17.01 19.17
CA GLU A 233 -1.83 -17.29 19.90
C GLU A 233 -0.77 -16.25 19.55
N THR A 234 0.22 -16.14 20.44
CA THR A 234 1.36 -15.25 20.32
C THR A 234 2.65 -16.07 20.48
N PRO A 235 3.82 -15.57 20.03
CA PRO A 235 5.08 -16.25 20.30
C PRO A 235 5.42 -16.35 21.80
N PHE A 236 4.67 -15.67 22.66
CA PHE A 236 4.84 -15.63 24.12
C PHE A 236 3.85 -16.52 24.87
N ASN A 237 2.91 -17.16 24.17
CA ASN A 237 1.88 -18.01 24.75
C ASN A 237 1.01 -17.30 25.83
N THR A 238 0.81 -15.99 25.67
CA THR A 238 -0.01 -15.16 26.55
C THR A 238 -0.74 -14.11 25.72
N VAL A 239 -1.94 -13.75 26.18
CA VAL A 239 -2.72 -12.65 25.59
C VAL A 239 -2.50 -11.33 26.33
N ASP A 240 -1.84 -11.34 27.49
CA ASP A 240 -1.51 -10.11 28.22
C ASP A 240 -0.48 -9.30 27.42
N LEU A 241 -0.86 -8.09 27.00
CA LEU A 241 0.00 -7.23 26.17
C LEU A 241 1.30 -6.84 26.89
N GLU A 242 1.31 -6.75 28.23
CA GLU A 242 2.50 -6.36 28.99
C GLU A 242 3.53 -7.50 29.05
N GLU A 243 3.09 -8.75 28.90
CA GLU A 243 3.96 -9.94 28.86
C GLU A 243 4.48 -10.29 27.45
N ARG A 244 4.03 -9.56 26.42
CA ARG A 244 4.45 -9.78 25.02
C ARG A 244 5.70 -8.98 24.66
N HIS A 245 6.84 -9.42 25.18
CA HIS A 245 8.10 -8.75 24.95
C HIS A 245 9.28 -9.72 24.83
N TRP A 246 10.27 -9.32 24.06
CA TRP A 246 11.60 -9.94 24.07
C TRP A 246 12.49 -9.20 25.05
N GLN A 247 13.14 -9.92 25.96
CA GLN A 247 14.15 -9.32 26.81
C GLN A 247 15.44 -9.09 26.00
N TRP A 248 15.83 -7.82 25.83
CA TRP A 248 17.07 -7.41 25.19
C TRP A 248 18.01 -6.88 26.24
N CYS A 249 19.25 -7.39 26.30
CA CYS A 249 20.26 -6.94 27.25
C CYS A 249 21.52 -6.50 26.51
N ASP A 250 22.18 -5.45 27.01
CA ASP A 250 23.46 -4.98 26.49
C ASP A 250 24.64 -5.66 27.20
N THR A 251 25.87 -5.29 26.82
CA THR A 251 27.10 -5.86 27.41
C THR A 251 27.33 -5.43 28.85
N GLU A 252 26.60 -4.43 29.34
CA GLU A 252 26.65 -3.95 30.72
C GLU A 252 25.52 -4.56 31.58
N GLU A 253 24.84 -5.58 31.05
CA GLU A 253 23.72 -6.30 31.67
C GLU A 253 22.48 -5.43 31.94
N PHE A 254 22.37 -4.24 31.32
CA PHE A 254 21.11 -3.50 31.32
C PHE A 254 20.15 -4.14 30.34
N CYS A 255 18.97 -4.52 30.84
CA CYS A 255 17.94 -5.14 30.03
C CYS A 255 16.74 -4.22 29.82
N VAL A 256 16.11 -4.35 28.66
CA VAL A 256 14.82 -3.76 28.33
C VAL A 256 13.88 -4.84 27.82
N ASP A 257 12.63 -4.77 28.25
CA ASP A 257 11.54 -5.57 27.72
C ASP A 257 11.05 -4.89 26.44
N MET A 258 11.52 -5.37 25.29
CA MET A 258 11.18 -4.83 23.98
C MET A 258 9.86 -5.43 23.50
N PRO A 259 8.77 -4.65 23.38
CA PRO A 259 7.47 -5.19 23.00
C PRO A 259 7.49 -5.80 21.60
N ASP A 260 6.67 -6.82 21.40
CA ASP A 260 6.44 -7.44 20.09
C ASP A 260 4.98 -7.84 19.97
N MET A 261 4.31 -7.31 18.96
CA MET A 261 2.87 -7.49 18.78
C MET A 261 2.51 -8.59 17.78
N SER A 262 3.43 -9.49 17.42
CA SER A 262 3.14 -10.60 16.51
C SER A 262 2.08 -11.55 17.08
N TYR A 263 1.18 -12.03 16.22
CA TYR A 263 0.15 -13.00 16.60
C TYR A 263 -0.32 -13.84 15.41
N LEU A 264 -0.89 -15.00 15.71
CA LEU A 264 -1.58 -15.89 14.78
C LEU A 264 -3.05 -15.94 15.16
N VAL A 265 -3.94 -15.83 14.17
CA VAL A 265 -5.38 -15.90 14.39
C VAL A 265 -6.07 -16.78 13.35
N GLU A 266 -7.09 -17.54 13.78
CA GLU A 266 -8.00 -18.27 12.89
C GLU A 266 -9.40 -17.60 12.91
N PRO A 267 -9.63 -16.59 12.06
CA PRO A 267 -10.88 -15.83 12.10
C PRO A 267 -12.06 -16.62 11.53
N VAL A 268 -11.79 -17.55 10.59
CA VAL A 268 -12.76 -18.49 10.03
C VAL A 268 -12.10 -19.86 9.89
N LYS A 269 -12.91 -20.92 9.86
CA LYS A 269 -12.40 -22.30 9.88
C LYS A 269 -11.47 -22.53 8.68
N GLY A 270 -10.23 -22.92 8.96
CA GLY A 270 -9.25 -23.30 7.95
C GLY A 270 -8.41 -22.18 7.38
N LEU A 271 -8.63 -20.92 7.77
CA LEU A 271 -7.81 -19.77 7.38
C LEU A 271 -7.01 -19.28 8.58
N TRP A 272 -5.68 -19.23 8.46
CA TRP A 272 -4.79 -18.61 9.43
C TRP A 272 -4.22 -17.32 8.88
N LEU A 273 -4.31 -16.25 9.68
CA LEU A 273 -3.63 -14.98 9.43
C LEU A 273 -2.48 -14.85 10.42
N LEU A 274 -1.28 -14.67 9.89
CA LEU A 274 -0.06 -14.46 10.67
C LEU A 274 0.37 -13.00 10.56
N ALA A 275 0.13 -12.26 11.63
CA ALA A 275 0.55 -10.87 11.79
C ALA A 275 1.95 -10.84 12.39
N ILE A 276 2.92 -10.23 11.68
CA ILE A 276 4.33 -10.21 12.10
C ILE A 276 4.75 -8.78 12.42
N ASP A 277 5.18 -8.54 13.65
CA ASP A 277 5.75 -7.27 14.07
C ASP A 277 7.24 -7.20 13.65
N ALA A 278 7.44 -6.71 12.43
CA ALA A 278 8.76 -6.59 11.83
C ALA A 278 9.54 -5.33 12.26
N ASN A 279 9.03 -4.53 13.20
CA ASN A 279 9.77 -3.39 13.71
C ASN A 279 10.96 -3.81 14.56
N VAL A 280 12.09 -3.11 14.38
CA VAL A 280 13.30 -3.28 15.17
C VAL A 280 13.91 -1.93 15.51
N TYR A 281 13.85 -1.57 16.79
CA TYR A 281 14.39 -0.32 17.32
C TYR A 281 15.81 -0.55 17.86
N ARG A 282 16.83 -0.40 17.00
CA ARG A 282 18.22 -0.60 17.42
C ARG A 282 18.61 0.37 18.55
N PRO A 283 19.25 -0.09 19.65
CA PRO A 283 19.71 0.79 20.72
C PRO A 283 20.75 1.83 20.25
N LYS A 284 20.70 3.04 20.82
CA LYS A 284 21.70 4.11 20.66
C LYS A 284 22.67 4.09 21.84
N GLY A 285 23.60 3.14 21.84
CA GLY A 285 24.52 2.94 22.97
C GLY A 285 23.92 2.01 24.03
N SER A 286 24.15 2.32 25.31
CA SER A 286 23.66 1.50 26.42
C SER A 286 22.13 1.52 26.51
N LEU A 287 21.55 0.37 26.85
CA LEU A 287 20.11 0.21 27.08
C LEU A 287 19.61 0.95 28.33
N LYS A 288 20.50 1.34 29.24
CA LYS A 288 20.16 2.17 30.41
C LYS A 288 19.46 3.47 30.02
N ASP A 289 19.89 4.09 28.93
CA ASP A 289 19.38 5.39 28.48
C ASP A 289 18.04 5.26 27.74
N LYS A 290 17.63 4.04 27.39
CA LYS A 290 16.40 3.73 26.64
C LYS A 290 16.23 4.56 25.36
N GLN A 291 17.35 4.86 24.70
CA GLN A 291 17.35 5.58 23.43
C GLN A 291 17.49 4.60 22.26
N PHE A 292 16.67 4.79 21.24
CA PHE A 292 16.63 3.90 20.09
C PHE A 292 16.61 4.67 18.76
N TYR A 293 17.18 4.07 17.73
CA TYR A 293 16.96 4.48 16.34
C TYR A 293 15.51 4.17 15.92
N GLY A 294 14.99 4.94 14.97
CA GLY A 294 13.73 4.61 14.33
C GLY A 294 13.81 3.29 13.54
N SER A 295 12.67 2.64 13.36
CA SER A 295 12.57 1.33 12.72
C SER A 295 12.57 1.38 11.18
N SER A 296 12.37 2.57 10.59
CA SER A 296 12.14 2.74 9.14
C SER A 296 13.17 2.08 8.22
N ASN A 297 14.47 2.05 8.55
CA ASN A 297 15.49 1.40 7.70
C ASN A 297 15.98 0.06 8.31
N ALA A 298 15.26 -0.49 9.28
CA ALA A 298 15.66 -1.70 9.99
C ALA A 298 14.99 -2.93 9.36
N GLY A 299 13.65 -2.97 9.42
CA GLY A 299 12.80 -4.01 8.84
C GLY A 299 13.33 -5.43 9.05
N TYR A 300 13.14 -6.28 8.04
CA TYR A 300 13.54 -7.67 8.11
C TYR A 300 15.05 -7.92 8.18
N ASN A 301 15.86 -7.03 7.58
CA ASN A 301 17.33 -7.11 7.69
C ASN A 301 17.77 -7.07 9.15
N ALA A 302 17.14 -6.23 9.96
CA ALA A 302 17.39 -6.19 11.38
C ALA A 302 16.67 -7.35 12.12
N LEU A 303 15.45 -7.71 11.73
CA LEU A 303 14.68 -8.76 12.39
C LEU A 303 15.43 -10.10 12.43
N VAL A 304 16.06 -10.49 11.32
CA VAL A 304 16.84 -11.74 11.23
C VAL A 304 17.91 -11.82 12.32
N LYS A 305 18.50 -10.68 12.69
CA LYS A 305 19.51 -10.58 13.75
C LYS A 305 18.91 -10.44 15.14
N TYR A 306 17.90 -9.59 15.30
CA TYR A 306 17.42 -9.15 16.62
C TYR A 306 16.25 -9.97 17.17
N LYS A 307 15.50 -10.70 16.33
CA LYS A 307 14.35 -11.52 16.73
C LYS A 307 14.42 -12.96 16.18
N PRO A 308 15.51 -13.71 16.36
CA PRO A 308 15.63 -15.07 15.81
C PRO A 308 14.56 -16.03 16.34
N LYS A 309 14.14 -15.87 17.61
CA LYS A 309 13.05 -16.67 18.20
C LYS A 309 11.70 -16.46 17.51
N LEU A 310 11.45 -15.26 16.97
CA LEU A 310 10.24 -15.00 16.17
C LEU A 310 10.27 -15.81 14.87
N LEU A 311 11.43 -15.91 14.21
CA LEU A 311 11.58 -16.74 13.00
C LEU A 311 11.35 -18.23 13.28
N ASP A 312 11.79 -18.72 14.44
CA ASP A 312 11.54 -20.10 14.85
C ASP A 312 10.05 -20.36 15.13
N TRP A 313 9.36 -19.39 15.74
CA TRP A 313 7.91 -19.46 15.90
C TRP A 313 7.17 -19.44 14.56
N ILE A 314 7.58 -18.59 13.60
CA ILE A 314 7.00 -18.56 12.25
C ILE A 314 7.17 -19.92 11.56
N LYS A 315 8.34 -20.57 11.65
CA LYS A 315 8.57 -21.92 11.10
C LYS A 315 7.60 -22.95 11.71
N ASP A 316 7.41 -22.90 13.03
CA ASP A 316 6.48 -23.77 13.74
C ASP A 316 5.03 -23.55 13.27
N VAL A 317 4.59 -22.30 13.14
CA VAL A 317 3.29 -21.93 12.57
C VAL A 317 3.11 -22.54 11.17
N VAL A 318 4.09 -22.41 10.29
CA VAL A 318 4.05 -22.99 8.93
C VAL A 318 3.93 -24.51 8.96
N VAL A 319 4.69 -25.20 9.82
CA VAL A 319 4.62 -26.66 9.97
C VAL A 319 3.24 -27.08 10.47
N ARG A 320 2.70 -26.39 11.47
CA ARG A 320 1.35 -26.68 12.00
C ARG A 320 0.26 -26.38 10.98
N ALA A 321 0.37 -25.29 10.23
CA ALA A 321 -0.59 -24.95 9.19
C ALA A 321 -0.71 -26.07 8.15
N LYS A 322 0.43 -26.57 7.66
CA LYS A 322 0.48 -27.71 6.72
C LYS A 322 -0.13 -28.98 7.33
N LYS A 323 0.28 -29.33 8.55
CA LYS A 323 -0.23 -30.53 9.25
C LYS A 323 -1.74 -30.48 9.47
N GLN A 324 -2.29 -29.29 9.68
CA GLN A 324 -3.71 -29.07 9.96
C GLN A 324 -4.51 -28.64 8.72
N ASN A 325 -3.90 -28.64 7.53
CA ASN A 325 -4.50 -28.19 6.27
C ASN A 325 -5.11 -26.77 6.36
N LYS A 326 -4.40 -25.86 7.02
CA LYS A 326 -4.75 -24.45 7.17
C LYS A 326 -4.12 -23.64 6.05
N LYS A 327 -4.89 -22.74 5.45
CA LYS A 327 -4.42 -21.78 4.47
C LYS A 327 -3.79 -20.64 5.25
N LEU A 328 -2.49 -20.43 5.08
CA LEU A 328 -1.74 -19.44 5.86
C LEU A 328 -1.43 -18.22 5.00
N VAL A 329 -1.93 -17.06 5.43
CA VAL A 329 -1.60 -15.76 4.84
C VAL A 329 -0.82 -14.97 5.88
N SER A 330 0.39 -14.52 5.53
CA SER A 330 1.18 -13.66 6.41
C SER A 330 1.11 -12.20 5.97
N PHE A 331 1.18 -11.29 6.94
CA PHE A 331 1.27 -9.87 6.67
C PHE A 331 2.08 -9.16 7.75
N SER A 332 2.77 -8.11 7.33
CA SER A 332 3.60 -7.26 8.19
C SER A 332 3.81 -5.92 7.51
N HIS A 333 4.46 -4.98 8.18
CA HIS A 333 4.70 -3.68 7.58
C HIS A 333 5.78 -3.69 6.49
N PHE A 334 6.92 -4.35 6.73
CA PHE A 334 8.09 -4.25 5.85
C PHE A 334 8.04 -5.26 4.67
N PRO A 335 8.66 -4.96 3.52
CA PRO A 335 8.86 -5.94 2.46
C PRO A 335 9.69 -7.14 2.92
N MET A 336 9.32 -8.36 2.47
CA MET A 336 10.13 -9.57 2.69
C MET A 336 11.08 -9.91 1.54
N ALA A 337 10.94 -9.23 0.41
CA ALA A 337 11.75 -9.42 -0.80
C ALA A 337 12.04 -8.06 -1.45
N GLU A 338 12.79 -8.07 -2.56
CA GLU A 338 13.03 -6.85 -3.34
C GLU A 338 11.72 -6.22 -3.86
N PHE A 339 11.79 -4.95 -4.23
CA PHE A 339 10.64 -4.15 -4.70
C PHE A 339 11.03 -3.22 -5.87
N SER A 340 12.01 -3.63 -6.66
CA SER A 340 12.57 -2.78 -7.74
C SER A 340 12.65 -3.54 -9.05
N ASP A 341 11.81 -4.54 -9.27
CA ASP A 341 11.73 -5.26 -10.55
C ASP A 341 13.09 -5.74 -11.09
N GLN A 342 13.96 -6.25 -10.22
CA GLN A 342 15.34 -6.67 -10.55
C GLN A 342 16.23 -5.53 -11.07
N GLN A 343 15.85 -4.26 -10.90
CA GLN A 343 16.63 -3.08 -11.30
C GLN A 343 17.54 -2.56 -10.18
N THR A 344 17.60 -3.23 -9.02
CA THR A 344 18.40 -2.81 -7.86
C THR A 344 19.84 -2.46 -8.26
N GLN A 345 20.50 -3.33 -9.03
CA GLN A 345 21.88 -3.10 -9.47
C GLN A 345 21.99 -1.87 -10.38
N SER A 346 21.08 -1.72 -11.36
CA SER A 346 21.09 -0.57 -12.28
C SER A 346 20.79 0.76 -11.57
N ILE A 347 19.93 0.74 -10.55
CA ILE A 347 19.68 1.89 -9.67
C ILE A 347 20.96 2.24 -8.91
N ALA A 348 21.61 1.26 -8.27
CA ALA A 348 22.83 1.49 -7.51
C ALA A 348 23.98 2.02 -8.39
N GLU A 349 24.14 1.49 -9.60
CA GLU A 349 25.17 1.91 -10.56
C GLU A 349 24.96 3.35 -11.07
N LEU A 350 23.71 3.79 -11.26
CA LEU A 350 23.41 5.13 -11.81
C LEU A 350 23.23 6.19 -10.73
N LEU A 351 22.48 5.86 -9.67
CA LEU A 351 22.02 6.81 -8.65
C LEU A 351 22.76 6.64 -7.33
N GLY A 352 23.43 5.51 -7.11
CA GLY A 352 24.14 5.17 -5.87
C GLY A 352 23.39 4.18 -4.97
N GLU A 353 24.14 3.46 -4.14
CA GLU A 353 23.68 2.33 -3.29
C GLU A 353 22.51 2.66 -2.33
N ASN A 354 22.34 3.93 -1.95
CA ASN A 354 21.34 4.35 -0.97
C ASN A 354 20.16 5.12 -1.58
N SER A 355 20.20 5.39 -2.88
CA SER A 355 19.18 6.20 -3.57
C SER A 355 17.87 5.43 -3.69
N LEU A 356 16.77 6.13 -3.96
CA LEU A 356 15.43 5.57 -4.11
C LEU A 356 15.00 4.68 -2.93
N GLN A 357 15.45 5.03 -1.73
CA GLN A 357 15.17 4.31 -0.49
C GLN A 357 15.71 2.86 -0.46
N MET A 358 16.72 2.52 -1.26
CA MET A 358 17.31 1.16 -1.32
C MET A 358 17.83 0.64 0.03
N SER A 359 18.15 1.53 0.98
CA SER A 359 18.49 1.13 2.35
C SER A 359 17.38 0.35 3.10
N ARG A 360 16.13 0.40 2.61
CA ARG A 360 14.98 -0.33 3.15
C ARG A 360 14.79 -1.71 2.53
N GLN A 361 15.52 -2.03 1.45
CA GLN A 361 15.39 -3.28 0.75
C GLN A 361 15.96 -4.46 1.55
N PRO A 362 15.20 -5.56 1.71
CA PRO A 362 15.72 -6.81 2.24
C PRO A 362 16.89 -7.30 1.38
N SER A 363 18.00 -7.70 2.01
CA SER A 363 19.09 -8.35 1.27
C SER A 363 18.62 -9.70 0.70
N GLU A 364 19.34 -10.22 -0.29
CA GLU A 364 19.07 -11.57 -0.82
C GLU A 364 19.13 -12.64 0.29
N ASP A 365 20.11 -12.52 1.20
CA ASP A 365 20.25 -13.42 2.36
C ASP A 365 19.05 -13.32 3.30
N THR A 366 18.60 -12.11 3.62
CA THR A 366 17.39 -11.89 4.44
C THR A 366 16.17 -12.53 3.77
N THR A 367 15.97 -12.27 2.48
CA THR A 367 14.87 -12.85 1.69
C THR A 367 14.94 -14.38 1.69
N ALA A 368 16.14 -14.96 1.55
CA ALA A 368 16.35 -16.40 1.58
C ALA A 368 16.02 -17.00 2.97
N VAL A 369 16.41 -16.34 4.06
CA VAL A 369 16.06 -16.76 5.43
C VAL A 369 14.54 -16.74 5.64
N LEU A 370 13.86 -15.70 5.16
CA LEU A 370 12.41 -15.57 5.27
C LEU A 370 11.69 -16.62 4.42
N ALA A 371 12.10 -16.81 3.18
CA ALA A 371 11.53 -17.84 2.30
C ALA A 371 11.76 -19.26 2.87
N ALA A 372 12.89 -19.50 3.54
CA ALA A 372 13.20 -20.76 4.20
C ALA A 372 12.31 -21.06 5.43
N THR A 373 11.58 -20.08 5.97
CA THR A 373 10.53 -20.34 6.96
C THR A 373 9.39 -21.20 6.39
N GLY A 374 9.25 -21.21 5.06
CA GLY A 374 8.23 -21.94 4.32
C GLY A 374 6.92 -21.16 4.13
N LEU A 375 6.91 -19.87 4.48
CA LEU A 375 5.85 -18.94 4.08
C LEU A 375 5.71 -18.89 2.55
N LYS A 376 4.47 -18.77 2.09
CA LYS A 376 4.12 -18.75 0.65
C LYS A 376 3.62 -17.39 0.18
N LEU A 377 2.87 -16.69 1.02
CA LEU A 377 2.32 -15.38 0.72
C LEU A 377 2.57 -14.41 1.87
N HIS A 378 3.13 -13.25 1.53
CA HIS A 378 3.30 -12.13 2.43
C HIS A 378 2.72 -10.86 1.80
N LEU A 379 1.87 -10.14 2.54
CA LEU A 379 1.43 -8.78 2.17
C LEU A 379 2.15 -7.76 3.05
N GLY A 380 2.91 -6.87 2.43
CA GLY A 380 3.68 -5.79 3.05
C GLY A 380 3.20 -4.39 2.65
N GLY A 381 3.63 -3.36 3.38
CA GLY A 381 3.43 -1.95 3.07
C GLY A 381 4.77 -1.21 2.99
N HIS A 382 4.91 -0.11 3.74
CA HIS A 382 6.14 0.64 4.03
C HIS A 382 6.74 1.46 2.87
N MET A 383 6.81 0.87 1.68
CA MET A 383 7.46 1.50 0.53
C MET A 383 6.57 2.48 -0.22
N HIS A 384 5.28 2.51 0.10
CA HIS A 384 4.24 3.31 -0.57
C HIS A 384 4.18 3.08 -2.08
N LEU A 385 4.43 1.85 -2.52
CA LEU A 385 4.38 1.44 -3.91
C LEU A 385 3.67 0.10 -4.04
N PHE A 386 3.22 -0.20 -5.25
CA PHE A 386 2.74 -1.52 -5.64
C PHE A 386 3.85 -2.27 -6.37
N ASP A 387 4.12 -3.50 -5.93
CA ASP A 387 5.11 -4.42 -6.51
C ASP A 387 4.74 -5.86 -6.12
N VAL A 388 5.03 -6.82 -7.01
CA VAL A 388 4.92 -8.25 -6.71
C VAL A 388 6.24 -8.94 -7.03
N SER A 389 6.96 -9.32 -5.97
CA SER A 389 8.19 -10.09 -6.10
C SER A 389 8.02 -11.54 -5.63
N GLN A 390 8.74 -12.45 -6.29
CA GLN A 390 8.80 -13.85 -5.91
C GLN A 390 10.24 -14.27 -5.64
N SER A 391 10.48 -14.83 -4.46
CA SER A 391 11.79 -15.38 -4.13
C SER A 391 12.12 -16.55 -5.06
N SER A 392 13.31 -16.54 -5.67
CA SER A 392 13.78 -17.62 -6.55
C SER A 392 13.85 -18.99 -5.85
N LYS A 393 14.06 -19.00 -4.51
CA LYS A 393 14.13 -20.18 -3.67
C LYS A 393 12.91 -20.26 -2.75
N HIS A 394 12.31 -21.45 -2.62
CA HIS A 394 11.15 -21.73 -1.75
C HIS A 394 9.81 -21.08 -2.13
N GLY A 395 9.80 -20.13 -3.08
CA GLY A 395 8.60 -19.61 -3.72
C GLY A 395 7.72 -18.76 -2.81
N LEU A 396 8.32 -17.94 -1.94
CA LEU A 396 7.65 -16.86 -1.22
C LEU A 396 7.25 -15.78 -2.22
N THR A 397 5.96 -15.47 -2.28
CA THR A 397 5.42 -14.30 -2.99
C THR A 397 5.24 -13.17 -1.98
N ASN A 398 5.93 -12.05 -2.21
CA ASN A 398 5.77 -10.81 -1.47
C ASN A 398 4.98 -9.83 -2.33
N VAL A 399 3.87 -9.31 -1.79
CA VAL A 399 3.10 -8.25 -2.42
C VAL A 399 3.31 -6.99 -1.61
N GLN A 400 3.82 -5.93 -2.23
CA GLN A 400 3.75 -4.59 -1.67
C GLN A 400 2.38 -4.01 -1.97
N VAL A 401 1.60 -3.84 -0.92
CA VAL A 401 0.28 -3.21 -0.98
C VAL A 401 0.52 -1.71 -1.15
N PRO A 402 -0.10 -1.07 -2.17
CA PRO A 402 0.06 0.37 -2.35
C PRO A 402 -0.49 1.14 -1.14
N SER A 403 0.12 2.28 -0.83
CA SER A 403 -0.32 3.16 0.25
C SER A 403 -1.56 3.96 -0.16
N LEU A 404 -2.51 4.15 0.75
CA LEU A 404 -3.61 5.11 0.53
C LEU A 404 -3.15 6.58 0.52
N ALA A 405 -1.95 6.86 1.00
CA ALA A 405 -1.40 8.21 1.15
C ALA A 405 -0.47 8.64 0.00
N ALA A 406 -0.28 7.80 -1.04
CA ALA A 406 0.67 8.06 -2.12
C ALA A 406 0.10 7.68 -3.50
N TYR A 407 0.85 7.99 -4.55
CA TYR A 407 0.50 7.60 -5.93
C TYR A 407 0.85 6.12 -6.19
N GLN A 408 -0.07 5.25 -6.61
CA GLN A 408 -1.54 5.42 -6.66
C GLN A 408 -2.20 4.81 -5.41
N PRO A 409 -3.24 5.47 -4.86
CA PRO A 409 -3.89 4.97 -3.65
C PRO A 409 -4.65 3.67 -3.94
N GLY A 410 -4.41 2.63 -3.15
CA GLY A 410 -5.02 1.32 -3.37
C GLY A 410 -4.94 0.40 -2.18
N TYR A 411 -5.51 -0.79 -2.34
CA TYR A 411 -5.45 -1.88 -1.37
C TYR A 411 -5.49 -3.23 -2.10
N SER A 412 -5.14 -4.33 -1.42
CA SER A 412 -5.13 -5.66 -2.03
C SER A 412 -6.21 -6.57 -1.43
N ILE A 413 -6.70 -7.54 -2.20
CA ILE A 413 -7.69 -8.54 -1.79
C ILE A 413 -7.08 -9.92 -2.02
N VAL A 414 -7.13 -10.77 -1.00
CA VAL A 414 -6.79 -12.19 -1.13
C VAL A 414 -8.09 -13.00 -1.08
N THR A 415 -8.41 -13.66 -2.19
CA THR A 415 -9.55 -14.56 -2.33
C THR A 415 -9.05 -16.01 -2.30
N ILE A 416 -9.57 -16.83 -1.39
CA ILE A 416 -9.07 -18.19 -1.12
C ILE A 416 -10.22 -19.19 -1.15
N ASN A 417 -10.11 -20.23 -1.98
CA ASN A 417 -11.09 -21.31 -2.02
C ASN A 417 -10.78 -22.42 -1.00
N THR A 418 -11.66 -23.42 -0.89
CA THR A 418 -11.50 -24.55 0.04
C THR A 418 -10.29 -25.42 -0.25
N GLU A 419 -9.80 -25.43 -1.48
CA GLU A 419 -8.63 -26.20 -1.95
C GLU A 419 -7.31 -25.44 -1.70
N GLY A 420 -7.38 -24.18 -1.29
CA GLY A 420 -6.20 -23.31 -1.09
C GLY A 420 -5.76 -22.55 -2.34
N HIS A 421 -6.46 -22.72 -3.47
CA HIS A 421 -6.24 -21.86 -4.63
C HIS A 421 -6.61 -20.43 -4.25
N SER A 422 -5.63 -19.56 -4.42
CA SER A 422 -5.67 -18.19 -3.94
C SER A 422 -5.41 -17.24 -5.08
N LEU A 423 -6.14 -16.13 -5.08
CA LEU A 423 -5.99 -15.02 -6.01
C LEU A 423 -5.75 -13.75 -5.19
N VAL A 424 -4.63 -13.08 -5.45
CA VAL A 424 -4.34 -11.76 -4.89
C VAL A 424 -4.63 -10.72 -5.96
N GLU A 425 -5.51 -9.76 -5.68
CA GLU A 425 -5.88 -8.68 -6.59
C GLU A 425 -5.64 -7.33 -5.95
N THR A 426 -5.07 -6.37 -6.67
CA THR A 426 -4.93 -4.98 -6.18
C THR A 426 -6.01 -4.08 -6.79
N VAL A 427 -6.64 -3.27 -5.94
CA VAL A 427 -7.71 -2.32 -6.30
C VAL A 427 -7.21 -0.91 -6.06
N ILE A 428 -7.27 -0.07 -7.10
CA ILE A 428 -7.01 1.36 -6.98
C ILE A 428 -8.26 2.09 -6.51
N VAL A 429 -8.13 2.95 -5.51
CA VAL A 429 -9.20 3.83 -5.02
C VAL A 429 -9.34 5.00 -5.99
N ARG A 430 -10.29 4.89 -6.92
CA ARG A 430 -10.43 5.84 -8.04
C ARG A 430 -11.15 7.12 -7.66
N GLU A 431 -12.22 7.01 -6.88
CA GLU A 431 -13.09 8.11 -6.53
C GLU A 431 -12.98 8.38 -5.02
N VAL A 432 -12.63 9.61 -4.66
CA VAL A 432 -12.61 10.05 -3.26
C VAL A 432 -13.46 11.29 -3.12
N LYS A 433 -14.60 11.17 -2.43
CA LYS A 433 -15.54 12.28 -2.26
C LYS A 433 -14.87 13.39 -1.46
N ASN A 434 -15.07 14.63 -1.91
CA ASN A 434 -14.58 15.84 -1.25
C ASN A 434 -13.04 15.93 -1.08
N PHE A 435 -12.25 15.23 -1.90
CA PHE A 435 -10.77 15.29 -1.82
C PHE A 435 -10.23 16.73 -1.89
N SER A 436 -10.87 17.61 -2.69
CA SER A 436 -10.47 19.00 -2.88
C SER A 436 -10.96 19.96 -1.80
N LYS A 437 -11.63 19.47 -0.75
CA LYS A 437 -12.32 20.36 0.22
C LYS A 437 -11.40 21.37 0.90
N TRP A 438 -10.11 21.06 1.06
CA TRP A 438 -9.15 21.95 1.72
C TRP A 438 -8.27 22.77 0.77
N PHE A 439 -8.50 22.73 -0.55
CA PHE A 439 -7.70 23.48 -1.52
C PHE A 439 -7.67 24.99 -1.24
N SER A 440 -8.81 25.58 -0.85
CA SER A 440 -8.88 27.00 -0.47
C SER A 440 -8.01 27.39 0.73
N ILE A 441 -7.59 26.42 1.56
CA ILE A 441 -6.66 26.63 2.68
C ILE A 441 -5.22 26.59 2.16
N TYR A 442 -4.90 25.64 1.28
CA TYR A 442 -3.61 25.58 0.59
C TYR A 442 -3.37 26.81 -0.30
N GLU A 443 -4.40 27.38 -0.93
CA GLU A 443 -4.29 28.66 -1.65
C GLU A 443 -3.86 29.81 -0.73
N LYS A 444 -4.35 29.84 0.52
CA LYS A 444 -3.93 30.85 1.51
C LYS A 444 -2.47 30.67 1.90
N GLU A 445 -2.03 29.44 2.07
CA GLU A 445 -0.62 29.13 2.29
C GLU A 445 0.24 29.62 1.13
N TRP A 446 -0.12 29.26 -0.11
CA TRP A 446 0.58 29.71 -1.30
C TRP A 446 0.67 31.24 -1.36
N GLY A 447 -0.46 31.92 -1.11
CA GLY A 447 -0.52 33.38 -1.08
C GLY A 447 0.33 33.99 0.05
N PHE A 448 0.39 33.34 1.21
CA PHE A 448 1.25 33.75 2.31
C PHE A 448 2.74 33.63 1.94
N LEU A 449 3.15 32.49 1.39
CA LEU A 449 4.52 32.25 0.92
C LEU A 449 4.93 33.29 -0.13
N HIS A 450 4.06 33.53 -1.12
CA HIS A 450 4.29 34.51 -2.17
C HIS A 450 4.48 35.94 -1.63
N ARG A 451 3.56 36.42 -0.78
CA ARG A 451 3.66 37.77 -0.18
C ARG A 451 4.86 37.91 0.76
N SER A 452 5.26 36.82 1.39
CA SER A 452 6.41 36.77 2.32
C SER A 452 7.74 36.51 1.60
N GLN A 453 7.75 36.47 0.26
CA GLN A 453 8.94 36.18 -0.55
C GLN A 453 9.64 34.85 -0.19
N GLN A 454 8.86 33.86 0.26
CA GLN A 454 9.34 32.50 0.49
C GLN A 454 9.17 31.65 -0.78
N ALA A 455 9.93 30.56 -0.87
CA ALA A 455 9.78 29.59 -1.95
C ALA A 455 8.33 29.05 -1.98
N THR A 456 7.68 29.21 -3.14
CA THR A 456 6.35 28.68 -3.42
C THR A 456 6.45 27.31 -4.09
N TRP A 457 5.35 26.58 -4.09
CA TRP A 457 5.15 25.35 -4.85
C TRP A 457 4.27 25.60 -6.09
N ASP A 458 4.19 24.64 -7.01
CA ASP A 458 3.34 24.76 -8.21
C ASP A 458 1.87 24.61 -7.81
N ASN A 459 1.12 25.71 -7.91
CA ASN A 459 -0.27 25.77 -7.50
C ASN A 459 -1.24 25.08 -8.48
N SER A 460 -0.75 24.60 -9.62
CA SER A 460 -1.54 23.83 -10.58
C SER A 460 -2.17 22.57 -9.97
N ILE A 461 -1.54 22.00 -8.93
CA ILE A 461 -2.07 20.86 -8.14
C ILE A 461 -3.42 21.14 -7.50
N LEU A 462 -3.77 22.39 -7.21
CA LEU A 462 -5.09 22.75 -6.68
C LEU A 462 -6.19 22.77 -7.76
N SER A 463 -5.81 22.59 -9.03
CA SER A 463 -6.73 22.42 -10.15
C SER A 463 -6.97 20.94 -10.51
N SER A 464 -6.49 19.99 -9.69
CA SER A 464 -6.67 18.56 -9.91
C SER A 464 -8.14 18.17 -10.03
N LYS A 465 -8.45 17.37 -11.05
CA LYS A 465 -9.83 17.01 -11.45
C LYS A 465 -10.46 15.97 -10.52
N ASN A 466 -9.65 15.07 -10.00
CA ASN A 466 -10.03 14.02 -9.07
C ASN A 466 -8.83 13.67 -8.17
N HIS A 467 -9.02 12.76 -7.23
CA HIS A 467 -7.95 12.38 -6.30
C HIS A 467 -6.76 11.71 -6.99
N LEU A 468 -6.97 10.93 -8.06
CA LEU A 468 -5.85 10.31 -8.79
C LEU A 468 -4.98 11.36 -9.48
N ASP A 469 -5.59 12.40 -10.04
CA ASP A 469 -4.87 13.56 -10.58
C ASP A 469 -4.13 14.32 -9.46
N PHE A 470 -4.74 14.45 -8.27
CA PHE A 470 -4.09 15.09 -7.12
C PHE A 470 -2.85 14.33 -6.62
N THR A 471 -2.90 12.99 -6.54
CA THR A 471 -1.73 12.19 -6.14
C THR A 471 -0.67 12.13 -7.23
N ASP A 472 -1.05 12.15 -8.51
CA ASP A 472 -0.09 12.23 -9.62
C ASP A 472 0.64 13.58 -9.63
N GLN A 473 -0.09 14.69 -9.46
CA GLN A 473 0.50 16.02 -9.34
C GLN A 473 1.41 16.13 -8.09
N HIS A 474 1.01 15.50 -6.98
CA HIS A 474 1.86 15.38 -5.79
C HIS A 474 3.15 14.64 -6.12
N LEU A 475 3.07 13.47 -6.78
CA LEU A 475 4.25 12.71 -7.19
C LEU A 475 5.15 13.54 -8.10
N GLN A 476 4.61 14.22 -9.12
CA GLN A 476 5.39 15.07 -10.04
C GLN A 476 6.18 16.16 -9.28
N GLN A 477 5.55 16.81 -8.31
CA GLN A 477 6.23 17.83 -7.51
C GLN A 477 7.24 17.24 -6.52
N VAL A 478 6.98 16.06 -5.94
CA VAL A 478 7.98 15.33 -5.13
C VAL A 478 9.18 14.92 -6.01
N VAL A 479 8.94 14.47 -7.24
CA VAL A 479 10.02 14.16 -8.20
C VAL A 479 10.88 15.41 -8.41
N ASN A 480 10.24 16.52 -8.79
CA ASN A 480 10.95 17.76 -9.12
C ASN A 480 11.64 18.42 -7.92
N GLY A 481 11.03 18.36 -6.73
CA GLY A 481 11.51 19.07 -5.54
C GLY A 481 12.36 18.23 -4.58
N ARG A 482 12.48 16.91 -4.81
CA ARG A 482 13.20 16.01 -3.91
C ARG A 482 13.92 14.90 -4.63
N TYR A 483 13.25 14.14 -5.50
CA TYR A 483 13.88 12.94 -6.04
C TYR A 483 14.91 13.22 -7.13
N LEU A 484 14.79 14.32 -7.88
CA LEU A 484 15.82 14.72 -8.85
C LEU A 484 17.16 15.05 -8.19
N ASP A 485 17.19 15.42 -6.91
CA ASP A 485 18.44 15.63 -6.16
C ASP A 485 19.25 14.33 -5.98
N GLU A 486 18.60 13.16 -6.12
CA GLU A 486 19.25 11.84 -6.09
C GLU A 486 19.81 11.43 -7.47
N TRP A 487 19.53 12.19 -8.53
CA TRP A 487 20.03 11.95 -9.88
C TRP A 487 21.30 12.75 -10.16
N PRO A 488 22.21 12.27 -11.03
CA PRO A 488 23.36 13.06 -11.46
C PRO A 488 22.92 14.42 -12.03
N SER A 489 23.49 15.53 -11.52
CA SER A 489 23.06 16.89 -11.87
C SER A 489 23.08 17.17 -13.37
N ASP A 490 24.12 16.70 -14.06
CA ASP A 490 24.30 16.90 -15.50
C ASP A 490 23.21 16.19 -16.30
N LEU A 491 22.75 15.03 -15.81
CA LEU A 491 21.65 14.28 -16.40
C LEU A 491 20.31 14.99 -16.19
N VAL A 492 20.10 15.56 -15.00
CA VAL A 492 18.91 16.38 -14.70
C VAL A 492 18.87 17.63 -15.60
N GLU A 493 19.99 18.34 -15.75
CA GLU A 493 20.10 19.48 -16.66
C GLU A 493 19.83 19.09 -18.11
N GLN A 494 20.39 17.96 -18.55
CA GLN A 494 20.19 17.44 -19.90
C GLN A 494 18.72 17.06 -20.14
N LEU A 495 18.06 16.35 -19.23
CA LEU A 495 16.66 15.95 -19.38
C LEU A 495 15.68 17.12 -19.25
N SER A 496 15.99 18.12 -18.42
CA SER A 496 15.14 19.30 -18.25
C SER A 496 15.25 20.31 -19.39
N SER A 497 16.40 20.39 -20.06
CA SER A 497 16.68 21.34 -21.14
C SER A 497 16.34 20.82 -22.54
N ASN A 498 15.93 19.56 -22.66
CA ASN A 498 15.63 18.91 -23.95
C ASN A 498 14.19 18.39 -23.99
N THR A 499 13.69 18.26 -25.20
CA THR A 499 12.48 17.51 -25.52
C THR A 499 12.77 16.01 -25.56
N VAL A 500 11.73 15.18 -25.43
CA VAL A 500 11.83 13.73 -25.62
C VAL A 500 12.43 13.41 -26.99
N LYS A 501 12.08 14.17 -28.02
CA LYS A 501 12.65 14.00 -29.36
C LYS A 501 14.15 14.23 -29.40
N GLU A 502 14.63 15.33 -28.83
CA GLU A 502 16.06 15.64 -28.82
C GLU A 502 16.85 14.58 -28.06
N ILE A 503 16.33 14.06 -26.93
CA ILE A 503 16.95 12.94 -26.21
C ILE A 503 17.04 11.66 -27.06
N VAL A 504 15.97 11.32 -27.78
CA VAL A 504 15.96 10.16 -28.70
C VAL A 504 16.94 10.36 -29.87
N ASP A 505 17.05 11.57 -30.40
CA ASP A 505 17.97 11.94 -31.48
C ASP A 505 19.44 11.87 -31.00
N LEU A 506 19.74 12.38 -29.79
CA LEU A 506 21.06 12.31 -29.14
C LEU A 506 21.51 10.86 -28.90
N CYS A 507 20.57 9.96 -28.67
CA CYS A 507 20.83 8.53 -28.51
C CYS A 507 20.79 7.75 -29.84
N HIS A 508 20.68 8.44 -30.98
CA HIS A 508 20.61 7.83 -32.32
C HIS A 508 19.48 6.79 -32.48
N CYS A 509 18.37 6.97 -31.75
CA CYS A 509 17.22 6.07 -31.77
C CYS A 509 16.05 6.54 -32.63
N ALA A 510 16.15 7.74 -33.20
CA ALA A 510 15.12 8.34 -34.06
C ALA A 510 14.56 7.39 -35.16
N PRO A 511 15.38 6.57 -35.85
CA PRO A 511 14.85 5.66 -36.89
C PRO A 511 13.96 4.54 -36.33
N SER A 512 14.15 4.19 -35.07
CA SER A 512 13.47 3.07 -34.40
C SER A 512 12.18 3.50 -33.70
N VAL A 513 12.07 4.77 -33.30
CA VAL A 513 10.92 5.29 -32.57
C VAL A 513 9.95 5.98 -33.53
N LYS A 514 8.91 5.25 -33.94
CA LYS A 514 7.90 5.72 -34.90
C LYS A 514 6.68 6.36 -34.23
N SER A 515 6.43 6.05 -32.96
CA SER A 515 5.25 6.51 -32.21
C SER A 515 5.52 7.78 -31.40
N MET A 516 5.99 8.84 -32.05
CA MET A 516 6.33 10.12 -31.42
C MET A 516 5.46 11.31 -31.86
N GLU A 517 4.60 11.17 -32.87
CA GLU A 517 3.93 12.30 -33.54
C GLU A 517 3.16 13.26 -32.60
N ASN A 518 2.68 12.78 -31.44
CA ASN A 518 1.96 13.60 -30.45
C ASN A 518 2.75 13.85 -29.15
N SER A 519 3.94 13.28 -29.02
CA SER A 519 4.72 13.26 -27.76
C SER A 519 6.15 13.78 -27.92
N SER A 520 6.56 14.10 -29.15
CA SER A 520 7.92 14.56 -29.47
C SER A 520 8.30 15.85 -28.75
N GLU A 521 7.35 16.77 -28.60
CA GLU A 521 7.54 18.11 -28.01
C GLU A 521 7.43 18.11 -26.49
N LEU A 522 7.12 16.98 -25.85
CA LEU A 522 7.10 16.90 -24.40
C LEU A 522 8.53 17.11 -23.86
N ASN A 523 8.63 17.81 -22.73
CA ASN A 523 9.90 17.94 -22.02
C ASN A 523 10.39 16.56 -21.58
N ALA A 524 11.68 16.27 -21.73
CA ALA A 524 12.25 14.95 -21.44
C ALA A 524 12.24 14.59 -19.94
N THR A 525 11.98 15.54 -19.03
CA THR A 525 11.66 15.26 -17.62
C THR A 525 10.47 14.27 -17.49
N ASN A 526 9.57 14.21 -18.47
CA ASN A 526 8.49 13.22 -18.48
C ASN A 526 9.01 11.76 -18.48
N LEU A 527 10.21 11.49 -19.00
CA LEU A 527 10.83 10.15 -18.93
C LEU A 527 11.13 9.75 -17.48
N VAL A 528 11.60 10.71 -16.67
CA VAL A 528 11.89 10.49 -15.25
C VAL A 528 10.60 10.38 -14.45
N ILE A 529 9.61 11.24 -14.73
CA ILE A 529 8.29 11.17 -14.09
C ILE A 529 7.63 9.82 -14.38
N ASP A 530 7.66 9.35 -15.63
CA ASP A 530 7.12 8.04 -16.01
C ASP A 530 7.87 6.88 -15.36
N PHE A 531 9.19 7.00 -15.15
CA PHE A 531 9.95 6.05 -14.34
C PHE A 531 9.41 5.96 -12.90
N TYR A 532 9.17 7.10 -12.23
CA TYR A 532 8.61 7.10 -10.88
C TYR A 532 7.16 6.63 -10.83
N ARG A 533 6.35 6.94 -11.85
CA ARG A 533 4.98 6.41 -11.96
C ARG A 533 4.99 4.89 -12.08
N ALA A 534 5.84 4.34 -12.96
CA ALA A 534 6.01 2.90 -13.14
C ALA A 534 6.51 2.24 -11.85
N ARG A 535 7.58 2.77 -11.26
CA ARG A 535 8.15 2.25 -10.02
C ARG A 535 7.15 2.25 -8.85
N ASN A 536 6.29 3.26 -8.76
CA ASN A 536 5.38 3.38 -7.62
C ASN A 536 4.04 2.65 -7.82
N ALA A 537 3.56 2.52 -9.05
CA ALA A 537 2.23 1.98 -9.33
C ALA A 537 2.24 0.69 -10.15
N GLY A 538 3.41 0.15 -10.50
CA GLY A 538 3.51 -1.08 -11.29
C GLY A 538 2.72 -0.97 -12.60
N SER A 539 1.86 -1.96 -12.84
CA SER A 539 0.97 -2.02 -14.00
C SER A 539 -0.19 -1.02 -13.96
N PHE A 540 -0.39 -0.29 -12.86
CA PHE A 540 -1.40 0.77 -12.73
C PHE A 540 -0.87 2.16 -13.12
N ALA A 541 0.42 2.27 -13.46
CA ALA A 541 1.04 3.54 -13.83
C ALA A 541 0.37 4.19 -15.04
N HIS A 542 0.05 5.48 -14.93
CA HIS A 542 -0.47 6.27 -16.03
C HIS A 542 0.64 7.10 -16.67
N LEU A 543 1.29 6.53 -17.68
CA LEU A 543 2.44 7.13 -18.34
C LEU A 543 2.02 8.34 -19.20
N ALA A 544 2.86 9.38 -19.23
CA ALA A 544 2.73 10.51 -20.14
C ALA A 544 3.09 10.12 -21.58
N LEU A 545 4.07 9.22 -21.74
CA LEU A 545 4.48 8.69 -23.03
C LEU A 545 3.81 7.35 -23.34
N PRO A 546 3.44 7.08 -24.61
CA PRO A 546 2.81 5.82 -25.00
C PRO A 546 3.65 4.59 -24.65
N SER A 547 3.03 3.48 -24.22
CA SER A 547 3.77 2.26 -23.86
C SER A 547 4.68 1.73 -24.99
N ASN A 548 4.23 1.83 -26.25
CA ASN A 548 5.00 1.39 -27.42
C ASN A 548 6.23 2.28 -27.71
N PHE A 549 6.26 3.52 -27.23
CA PHE A 549 7.46 4.37 -27.29
C PHE A 549 8.59 3.72 -26.48
N TYR A 550 8.29 3.27 -25.25
CA TYR A 550 9.28 2.62 -24.39
C TYR A 550 9.76 1.27 -24.94
N ASP A 551 8.87 0.50 -25.59
CA ASP A 551 9.25 -0.75 -26.27
C ASP A 551 10.27 -0.48 -27.38
N GLN A 552 10.00 0.52 -28.23
CA GLN A 552 10.86 0.91 -29.35
C GLN A 552 12.20 1.48 -28.87
N LEU A 553 12.17 2.33 -27.84
CA LEU A 553 13.37 2.89 -27.24
C LEU A 553 14.25 1.80 -26.62
N SER A 554 13.66 0.86 -25.85
CA SER A 554 14.40 -0.27 -25.27
C SER A 554 15.06 -1.14 -26.35
N LEU A 555 14.33 -1.47 -27.42
CA LEU A 555 14.89 -2.24 -28.54
C LEU A 555 16.05 -1.53 -29.22
N CYS A 556 15.93 -0.22 -29.43
CA CYS A 556 17.02 0.58 -29.98
C CYS A 556 18.26 0.55 -29.07
N LEU A 557 18.09 0.86 -27.77
CA LEU A 557 19.19 0.89 -26.80
C LEU A 557 19.90 -0.48 -26.71
N LYS A 558 19.14 -1.59 -26.71
CA LYS A 558 19.69 -2.95 -26.76
C LYS A 558 20.46 -3.25 -28.03
N SER A 559 20.01 -2.75 -29.19
CA SER A 559 20.73 -2.96 -30.46
C SER A 559 22.08 -2.25 -30.52
N GLN A 560 22.25 -1.20 -29.72
CA GLN A 560 23.52 -0.49 -29.57
C GLN A 560 24.47 -1.18 -28.57
N PHE A 561 23.98 -2.14 -27.75
CA PHE A 561 24.73 -2.87 -26.73
C PHE A 561 24.38 -4.37 -26.70
N PRO A 562 25.08 -5.23 -27.45
CA PRO A 562 25.02 -6.68 -27.20
C PRO A 562 25.54 -6.95 -25.77
N GLN A 563 24.82 -7.77 -24.98
CA GLN A 563 25.10 -8.14 -23.57
C GLN A 563 26.43 -8.89 -23.31
N SER A 564 27.46 -8.66 -24.12
CA SER A 564 28.77 -9.29 -24.01
C SER A 564 29.83 -8.20 -24.06
N THR A 565 30.16 -7.61 -22.91
CA THR A 565 31.56 -7.42 -22.46
C THR A 565 31.61 -6.74 -21.11
N SER A 566 32.35 -7.37 -20.19
CA SER A 566 32.86 -6.81 -18.94
C SER A 566 33.91 -5.73 -19.24
N GLN A 567 33.47 -4.57 -19.74
CA GLN A 567 34.29 -3.37 -19.84
C GLN A 567 33.61 -2.25 -19.06
N THR A 568 34.34 -1.67 -18.12
CA THR A 568 34.00 -0.41 -17.46
C THR A 568 33.70 0.64 -18.52
N LEU A 569 32.41 0.95 -18.66
CA LEU A 569 31.87 1.93 -19.60
C LEU A 569 32.16 3.34 -19.09
N ASP A 570 32.79 4.14 -19.96
CA ASP A 570 33.16 5.54 -19.81
C ASP A 570 32.00 6.44 -19.33
N ASP A 571 32.31 7.55 -18.64
CA ASP A 571 31.34 8.50 -18.07
C ASP A 571 30.48 9.20 -19.15
N SER A 572 30.84 9.06 -20.43
CA SER A 572 30.09 9.52 -21.61
C SER A 572 28.78 8.74 -21.89
N ASP A 573 28.43 7.76 -21.05
CA ASP A 573 27.27 6.86 -21.23
C ASP A 573 26.14 7.06 -20.19
N ALA A 574 26.20 8.09 -19.34
CA ALA A 574 25.24 8.31 -18.24
C ALA A 574 23.78 8.48 -18.71
N LEU A 575 23.55 9.26 -19.78
CA LEU A 575 22.21 9.41 -20.37
C LEU A 575 21.65 8.07 -20.86
N LYS A 576 22.48 7.27 -21.53
CA LYS A 576 22.04 5.96 -22.04
C LYS A 576 21.76 4.99 -20.90
N LYS A 577 22.61 4.92 -19.87
CA LYS A 577 22.35 4.15 -18.64
C LYS A 577 21.02 4.55 -17.99
N ALA A 578 20.74 5.86 -17.93
CA ALA A 578 19.46 6.37 -17.44
C ALA A 578 18.28 5.93 -18.30
N LEU A 579 18.35 6.04 -19.62
CA LEU A 579 17.28 5.59 -20.51
C LEU A 579 17.07 4.07 -20.45
N VAL A 580 18.14 3.29 -20.26
CA VAL A 580 18.06 1.85 -20.03
C VAL A 580 17.35 1.55 -18.71
N LEU A 581 17.71 2.21 -17.61
CA LEU A 581 17.03 2.07 -16.32
C LEU A 581 15.53 2.44 -16.44
N ILE A 582 15.23 3.59 -17.05
CA ILE A 582 13.86 4.08 -17.24
C ILE A 582 13.05 3.07 -18.06
N THR A 583 13.55 2.66 -19.23
CA THR A 583 12.83 1.73 -20.10
C THR A 583 12.67 0.35 -19.47
N ASN A 584 13.71 -0.20 -18.84
CA ASN A 584 13.61 -1.50 -18.18
C ASN A 584 12.61 -1.47 -17.02
N THR A 585 12.65 -0.44 -16.17
CA THR A 585 11.69 -0.28 -15.07
C THR A 585 10.25 -0.23 -15.61
N ILE A 586 10.00 0.60 -16.63
CA ILE A 586 8.66 0.72 -17.24
C ILE A 586 8.19 -0.58 -17.91
N LEU A 587 9.11 -1.37 -18.47
CA LEU A 587 8.77 -2.64 -19.09
C LEU A 587 8.48 -3.71 -18.04
N SER A 588 9.33 -3.82 -17.02
CA SER A 588 9.18 -4.79 -15.93
C SER A 588 7.95 -4.50 -15.07
N SER A 589 7.65 -3.22 -14.80
CA SER A 589 6.48 -2.84 -13.99
C SER A 589 5.15 -3.26 -14.64
N ARG A 590 5.12 -3.55 -15.96
CA ARG A 590 3.94 -4.11 -16.63
C ARG A 590 3.72 -5.58 -16.28
N GLU A 591 4.77 -6.26 -15.84
CA GLU A 591 4.74 -7.65 -15.41
C GLU A 591 4.25 -7.80 -13.97
N ASP A 592 4.24 -6.72 -13.17
CA ASP A 592 3.54 -6.66 -11.89
C ASP A 592 2.05 -6.89 -12.11
N LYS A 593 1.65 -8.15 -12.07
CA LYS A 593 0.27 -8.51 -12.37
C LYS A 593 -0.62 -7.94 -11.28
N ALA A 594 -1.61 -7.16 -11.70
CA ALA A 594 -2.73 -6.76 -10.85
C ALA A 594 -3.45 -7.95 -10.20
N ALA A 595 -3.25 -9.17 -10.72
CA ALA A 595 -3.77 -10.42 -10.20
C ALA A 595 -2.69 -11.53 -10.17
N VAL A 596 -2.45 -12.13 -9.00
CA VAL A 596 -1.46 -13.20 -8.78
C VAL A 596 -2.16 -14.45 -8.25
N SER A 597 -1.97 -15.58 -8.94
CA SER A 597 -2.53 -16.87 -8.53
C SER A 597 -1.49 -17.77 -7.89
N LEU A 598 -1.85 -18.42 -6.78
CA LEU A 598 -0.99 -19.34 -6.04
C LEU A 598 -1.82 -20.38 -5.26
N VAL A 599 -1.16 -21.37 -4.66
CA VAL A 599 -1.80 -22.39 -3.82
C VAL A 599 -1.19 -22.32 -2.41
N LEU A 600 -2.03 -22.14 -1.39
CA LEU A 600 -1.66 -21.97 0.02
C LEU A 600 -1.82 -23.24 0.86
#